data_AF-A0A5Q4ZY45-F1
#
_entry.id   AF-A0A5Q4ZY45-F1
#
_cell.length_a   1.000
_cell.length_b   1.000
_cell.length_c   1.000
_cell.angle_alpha   90.00
_cell.angle_beta   90.00
_cell.angle_gamma   90.00
#
_symmetry.space_group_name_H-M   'P 1'
#
loop_
_entity.id
_entity.type
_entity.pdbx_description
1 polymer ?
#
loop_
_entity_poly.entity_id
_entity_poly.type
_entity_poly.pdbx_seq_one_letter_code
_entity_poly.pdbx_strand_id
1 'polypeptide(L)'
;MAKLVIYSEQHISNPLRDAESELTPKKGSRLSQILYNHDVFEDEENHELLKIMSQTNKDIEEYFTEHDGKELLEDVNTYLDDFSIENNKLSSRFNVSDNSLKSVLERLSLKLFNQSVSENNNQGLGSHNLLYIAAELLLLKKSNYQGLKLGLIEEIEAHLHPQTQIRLIEAIQKISEENKIQFILTTHSTSLASKVKLKNLVLCKDGCLYPMGKEHTKLREGDYLFLERFLDSTKSNLFFANGVILVEGDAENILLPSFAKKLSRDLSQHGVSIVNVGSTAFLRYSNIFLRQDDKELNLNVSLITDVDVKSSEHTQHRKEKMIMGKILKY
;
A
#
# COMPACT_ATOMS: atom_id res chain seq x y z
N MET A 1 9.61 -4.36 -11.05
CA MET A 1 8.99 -5.62 -10.54
C MET A 1 8.52 -5.35 -9.12
N ALA A 2 7.22 -5.45 -8.83
CA ALA A 2 6.69 -5.31 -7.48
C ALA A 2 6.57 -6.69 -6.84
N LYS A 3 7.12 -6.89 -5.63
CA LYS A 3 6.94 -8.08 -4.80
C LYS A 3 6.03 -7.72 -3.62
N LEU A 4 5.04 -8.56 -3.35
CA LEU A 4 4.12 -8.42 -2.22
C LEU A 4 4.44 -9.50 -1.19
N VAL A 5 4.81 -9.07 0.01
CA VAL A 5 5.06 -9.91 1.17
C VAL A 5 3.80 -9.94 2.03
N ILE A 6 3.23 -11.12 2.21
CA ILE A 6 2.04 -11.35 3.03
C ILE A 6 2.48 -11.87 4.39
N TYR A 7 1.95 -11.31 5.47
CA TYR A 7 2.13 -11.84 6.82
C TYR A 7 0.92 -12.66 7.27
N SER A 8 1.16 -13.86 7.83
CA SER A 8 0.13 -14.69 8.45
C SER A 8 -0.09 -14.43 9.94
N GLU A 9 0.72 -13.59 10.58
CA GLU A 9 0.64 -13.29 12.03
C GLU A 9 0.50 -11.79 12.30
N GLN A 10 -0.28 -11.40 13.31
CA GLN A 10 -0.45 -10.00 13.70
C GLN A 10 0.78 -9.52 14.48
N HIS A 11 1.67 -8.79 13.82
CA HIS A 11 2.60 -7.90 14.51
C HIS A 11 2.00 -6.49 14.52
N ILE A 12 1.78 -5.94 15.72
CA ILE A 12 1.40 -4.53 15.90
C ILE A 12 2.65 -3.72 15.56
N SER A 13 2.76 -3.31 14.31
CA SER A 13 3.68 -2.26 13.91
C SER A 13 2.90 -0.94 13.91
N ASN A 14 3.57 0.17 14.21
CA ASN A 14 3.01 1.52 14.04
C ASN A 14 3.61 2.14 12.77
N PRO A 15 3.10 1.92 11.55
CA PRO A 15 3.45 2.74 10.41
C PRO A 15 2.24 3.57 9.97
N LEU A 16 2.53 4.73 9.36
CA LEU A 16 1.60 5.68 8.73
C LEU A 16 0.86 6.68 9.62
N ARG A 17 1.06 6.68 10.95
CA ARG A 17 0.45 7.70 11.83
C ARG A 17 0.96 9.13 11.55
N ASP A 18 2.12 9.28 10.90
CA ASP A 18 2.78 10.57 10.65
C ASP A 18 2.70 11.06 9.19
N ALA A 19 1.91 10.44 8.30
CA ALA A 19 1.77 10.93 6.91
C ALA A 19 1.37 12.42 6.84
N GLU A 20 0.55 12.87 7.79
CA GLU A 20 0.17 14.28 7.93
C GLU A 20 1.34 15.16 8.40
N SER A 21 2.10 14.69 9.41
CA SER A 21 3.31 15.37 9.91
C SER A 21 4.40 15.50 8.86
N GLU A 22 4.53 14.52 7.97
CA GLU A 22 5.57 14.52 6.92
C GLU A 22 5.28 15.48 5.76
N LEU A 23 4.00 15.81 5.52
CA LEU A 23 3.56 16.74 4.47
C LEU A 23 3.25 18.15 4.97
N THR A 24 3.43 18.39 6.28
CA THR A 24 3.25 19.69 6.93
C THR A 24 4.55 20.52 6.86
N PRO A 25 4.47 21.87 6.82
CA PRO A 25 5.65 22.72 6.83
C PRO A 25 6.46 22.53 8.10
N LYS A 26 7.70 22.05 7.95
CA LYS A 26 8.68 21.90 9.02
C LYS A 26 10.08 21.89 8.43
N LYS A 27 11.08 22.28 9.23
CA LYS A 27 12.48 22.18 8.83
C LYS A 27 12.80 20.72 8.49
N GLY A 28 13.34 20.48 7.29
CA GLY A 28 13.60 19.14 6.78
C GLY A 28 12.34 18.31 6.48
N SER A 29 11.17 18.93 6.23
CA SER A 29 9.94 18.21 5.88
C SER A 29 10.16 17.26 4.71
N ARG A 30 9.49 16.11 4.72
CA ARG A 30 9.66 15.13 3.64
C ARG A 30 9.23 15.70 2.30
N LEU A 31 8.15 16.49 2.28
CA LEU A 31 7.73 17.21 1.08
C LEU A 31 8.84 18.12 0.52
N SER A 32 9.52 18.90 1.38
CA SER A 32 10.62 19.76 0.92
C SER A 32 11.77 18.94 0.31
N GLN A 33 12.09 17.78 0.89
CA GLN A 33 13.11 16.88 0.35
C GLN A 33 12.70 16.28 -0.99
N ILE A 34 11.42 15.90 -1.14
CA ILE A 34 10.89 15.37 -2.40
C ILE A 34 10.99 16.42 -3.50
N LEU A 35 10.53 17.65 -3.22
CA LEU A 35 10.55 18.75 -4.17
C LEU A 35 11.98 19.17 -4.51
N TYR A 36 12.85 19.35 -3.51
CA TYR A 36 14.23 19.77 -3.71
C TYR A 36 15.03 18.81 -4.61
N ASN A 37 14.72 17.50 -4.57
CA ASN A 37 15.38 16.50 -5.41
C ASN A 37 14.75 16.34 -6.81
N HIS A 38 13.65 17.03 -7.09
CA HIS A 38 12.93 16.94 -8.36
C HIS A 38 13.59 17.85 -9.43
N ASP A 39 13.58 17.42 -10.68
CA ASP A 39 14.34 18.04 -11.79
C ASP A 39 13.99 19.53 -12.02
N VAL A 40 12.76 19.93 -11.67
CA VAL A 40 12.29 21.33 -11.73
C VAL A 40 13.08 22.26 -10.79
N PHE A 41 13.66 21.73 -9.72
CA PHE A 41 14.37 22.50 -8.70
C PHE A 41 15.91 22.35 -8.78
N GLU A 42 16.45 21.79 -9.88
CA GLU A 42 17.90 21.61 -10.06
C GLU A 42 18.68 22.92 -10.18
N ASP A 43 18.10 23.98 -10.78
CA ASP A 43 18.71 25.31 -10.83
C ASP A 43 18.43 26.07 -9.52
N GLU A 44 19.19 25.72 -8.49
CA GLU A 44 19.01 26.26 -7.15
C GLU A 44 19.26 27.77 -7.08
N GLU A 45 20.20 28.30 -7.87
CA GLU A 45 20.64 29.70 -7.76
C GLU A 45 19.70 30.67 -8.48
N ASN A 46 19.12 30.27 -9.63
CA ASN A 46 18.27 31.16 -10.44
C ASN A 46 16.78 30.84 -10.38
N HIS A 47 16.37 29.96 -9.45
CA HIS A 47 14.99 29.51 -9.31
C HIS A 47 14.00 30.68 -9.11
N GLU A 48 12.85 30.61 -9.77
CA GLU A 48 11.81 31.65 -9.71
C GLU A 48 11.33 31.91 -8.27
N LEU A 49 11.14 30.84 -7.49
CA LEU A 49 10.75 30.96 -6.08
C LEU A 49 11.76 31.74 -5.22
N LEU A 50 13.06 31.66 -5.52
CA LEU A 50 14.06 32.46 -4.80
C LEU A 50 13.95 33.94 -5.15
N LYS A 51 13.69 34.27 -6.41
CA LYS A 51 13.46 35.66 -6.85
C LYS A 51 12.23 36.26 -6.17
N ILE A 52 11.14 35.50 -6.12
CA ILE A 52 9.90 35.91 -5.42
C ILE A 52 10.21 36.17 -3.94
N MET A 53 10.87 35.21 -3.26
CA MET A 53 11.15 35.33 -1.84
C MET A 53 12.14 36.47 -1.52
N SER A 54 13.10 36.73 -2.42
CA SER A 54 14.02 37.88 -2.29
C SER A 54 13.27 39.21 -2.34
N GLN A 55 12.28 39.35 -3.23
CA GLN A 55 11.45 40.55 -3.25
C GLN A 55 10.60 40.66 -1.98
N THR A 56 9.93 39.57 -1.57
CA THR A 56 9.15 39.55 -0.33
C THR A 56 9.98 39.95 0.89
N ASN A 57 11.24 39.51 0.99
CA ASN A 57 12.11 39.90 2.10
C ASN A 57 12.41 41.39 2.09
N LYS A 58 12.65 42.00 0.92
CA LYS A 58 12.84 43.45 0.81
C LYS A 58 11.61 44.20 1.28
N ASP A 59 10.43 43.76 0.85
CA ASP A 59 9.17 44.40 1.24
C ASP A 59 8.92 44.26 2.77
N ILE A 60 9.34 43.14 3.39
CA ILE A 60 9.28 42.96 4.85
C ILE A 60 10.26 43.88 5.56
N GLU A 61 11.49 44.03 5.08
CA GLU A 61 12.48 44.94 5.66
C GLU A 61 12.01 46.39 5.55
N GLU A 62 11.46 46.77 4.39
CA GLU A 62 10.88 48.09 4.12
C GLU A 62 9.74 48.43 5.09
N TYR A 63 8.90 47.45 5.45
CA TYR A 63 7.83 47.64 6.44
C TYR A 63 8.36 48.09 7.81
N PHE A 64 9.51 47.58 8.25
CA PHE A 64 10.12 47.96 9.52
C PHE A 64 10.95 49.26 9.46
N THR A 65 11.18 49.80 8.27
CA THR A 65 11.92 51.06 8.09
C THR A 65 11.04 52.24 7.68
N GLU A 66 9.97 51.99 6.93
CA GLU A 66 9.17 53.04 6.27
C GLU A 66 7.68 53.01 6.61
N HIS A 67 7.19 51.97 7.29
CA HIS A 67 5.77 51.81 7.63
C HIS A 67 5.56 51.68 9.13
N ASP A 68 4.42 51.14 9.56
CA ASP A 68 4.03 50.99 10.96
C ASP A 68 5.08 50.26 11.82
N GLY A 69 5.88 49.38 11.22
CA GLY A 69 6.98 48.69 11.90
C GLY A 69 8.14 49.61 12.32
N LYS A 70 8.22 50.82 11.76
CA LYS A 70 9.26 51.82 12.06
C LYS A 70 9.17 52.32 13.50
N GLU A 71 7.97 52.54 14.02
CA GLU A 71 7.78 53.00 15.41
C GLU A 71 8.40 51.98 16.39
N LEU A 72 8.19 50.69 16.15
CA LEU A 72 8.79 49.62 16.95
C LEU A 72 10.33 49.61 16.85
N LEU A 73 10.88 49.86 15.66
CA LEU A 73 12.33 49.94 15.47
C LEU A 73 12.93 51.17 16.17
N GLU A 74 12.22 52.31 16.14
CA GLU A 74 12.62 53.53 16.84
C GLU A 74 12.57 53.36 18.36
N ASP A 75 11.54 52.70 18.90
CA ASP A 75 11.43 52.38 20.32
C ASP A 75 12.59 51.50 20.79
N VAL A 76 12.88 50.42 20.04
CA VAL A 76 14.00 49.52 20.36
C VAL A 76 15.34 50.26 20.32
N ASN A 77 15.55 51.10 19.30
CA ASN A 77 16.79 51.88 19.19
C ASN A 77 16.90 52.95 20.28
N THR A 78 15.79 53.52 20.74
CA THR A 78 15.78 54.44 21.89
C THR A 78 16.22 53.73 23.17
N TYR A 79 15.70 52.53 23.45
CA TYR A 79 16.16 51.73 24.59
C TYR A 79 17.63 51.33 24.46
N LEU A 80 18.09 50.98 23.26
CA LEU A 80 19.49 50.65 23.02
C LEU A 80 20.43 51.85 23.21
N ASP A 81 19.99 53.05 22.86
CA ASP A 81 20.73 54.28 23.13
C ASP A 81 20.86 54.52 24.65
N ASP A 82 19.79 54.33 25.42
CA ASP A 82 19.82 54.43 26.90
C ASP A 82 20.73 53.38 27.56
N PHE A 83 20.87 52.20 26.94
CA PHE A 83 21.77 51.14 27.42
C PHE A 83 23.21 51.32 26.95
N SER A 84 23.44 52.19 25.98
CA SER A 84 24.75 52.39 25.38
C SER A 84 25.62 53.35 26.20
N ILE A 85 26.92 53.09 26.25
CA ILE A 85 27.91 53.99 26.83
C ILE A 85 28.45 54.86 25.69
N GLU A 86 28.88 56.10 25.94
CA GLU A 86 29.33 57.06 24.90
C GLU A 86 30.30 56.49 23.85
N ASN A 87 31.15 55.54 24.24
CA ASN A 87 32.14 54.92 23.34
C ASN A 87 31.66 53.63 22.65
N ASN A 88 30.40 53.21 22.84
CA ASN A 88 29.84 52.01 22.23
C ASN A 88 28.33 52.15 21.96
N LYS A 89 27.98 52.98 20.97
CA LYS A 89 26.59 53.13 20.51
C LYS A 89 26.06 51.83 19.91
N LEU A 90 24.91 51.40 20.39
CA LEU A 90 24.21 50.21 19.92
C LEU A 90 23.09 50.63 18.98
N SER A 91 22.92 49.90 17.88
CA SER A 91 21.76 50.08 17.00
C SER A 91 21.30 48.73 16.49
N SER A 92 19.99 48.63 16.27
CA SER A 92 19.33 47.44 15.75
C SER A 92 18.74 47.71 14.39
N ARG A 93 18.59 46.64 13.61
CA ARG A 93 17.85 46.60 12.35
C ARG A 93 17.14 45.26 12.27
N PHE A 94 15.93 45.26 11.74
CA PHE A 94 15.30 44.01 11.31
C PHE A 94 16.00 43.52 10.05
N ASN A 95 16.30 42.23 10.04
CA ASN A 95 16.93 41.55 8.91
C ASN A 95 16.19 40.23 8.70
N VAL A 96 15.79 39.94 7.47
CA VAL A 96 15.18 38.66 7.13
C VAL A 96 16.28 37.70 6.67
N SER A 97 16.43 36.57 7.36
CA SER A 97 17.48 35.57 7.11
C SER A 97 17.63 35.18 5.64
N ASP A 98 18.86 34.94 5.20
CA ASP A 98 19.19 34.50 3.84
C ASP A 98 18.34 33.30 3.38
N ASN A 99 17.76 33.45 2.19
CA ASN A 99 16.88 32.43 1.62
C ASN A 99 17.71 31.39 0.86
N SER A 100 17.59 30.13 1.29
CA SER A 100 17.90 28.99 0.42
C SER A 100 16.62 28.51 -0.25
N LEU A 101 16.71 27.95 -1.47
CA LEU A 101 15.55 27.35 -2.14
C LEU A 101 14.89 26.32 -1.22
N LYS A 102 15.71 25.55 -0.50
CA LYS A 102 15.27 24.62 0.54
C LYS A 102 14.39 25.28 1.61
N SER A 103 14.79 26.43 2.14
CA SER A 103 14.00 27.14 3.17
C SER A 103 12.63 27.62 2.67
N VAL A 104 12.51 27.89 1.36
CA VAL A 104 11.22 28.22 0.71
C VAL A 104 10.36 26.96 0.62
N LEU A 105 10.94 25.84 0.19
CA LEU A 105 10.23 24.56 0.07
C LEU A 105 9.76 24.01 1.43
N GLU A 106 10.52 24.26 2.51
CA GLU A 106 10.14 23.88 3.89
C GLU A 106 8.89 24.60 4.40
N ARG A 107 8.49 25.71 3.77
CA ARG A 107 7.25 26.45 4.09
C ARG A 107 6.02 25.92 3.36
N LEU A 108 6.19 25.04 2.38
CA LEU A 108 5.10 24.48 1.60
C LEU A 108 4.40 23.34 2.35
N SER A 109 3.08 23.30 2.24
CA SER A 109 2.24 22.19 2.70
C SER A 109 1.51 21.59 1.52
N LEU A 110 1.41 20.27 1.45
CA LEU A 110 0.57 19.60 0.46
C LEU A 110 -0.72 19.14 1.13
N LYS A 111 -1.85 19.74 0.74
CA LYS A 111 -3.18 19.38 1.21
C LYS A 111 -3.97 18.80 0.06
N LEU A 112 -4.70 17.72 0.32
CA LEU A 112 -5.65 17.16 -0.64
C LEU A 112 -6.96 17.95 -0.51
N PHE A 113 -7.77 18.01 -1.57
CA PHE A 113 -9.09 18.66 -1.56
C PHE A 113 -10.07 17.74 -2.28
N ASN A 114 -11.27 17.56 -1.73
CA ASN A 114 -12.36 16.88 -2.43
C ASN A 114 -13.45 17.89 -2.79
N GLN A 115 -14.11 17.68 -3.93
CA GLN A 115 -15.03 18.63 -4.56
C GLN A 115 -16.32 18.90 -3.74
N SER A 116 -16.47 18.28 -2.57
CA SER A 116 -17.68 18.28 -1.75
C SER A 116 -17.51 18.77 -0.32
N VAL A 117 -16.34 19.27 0.11
CA VAL A 117 -16.16 19.65 1.52
C VAL A 117 -15.33 20.93 1.70
N SER A 118 -15.92 21.83 2.48
CA SER A 118 -15.38 23.07 3.07
C SER A 118 -13.95 22.92 3.61
N GLU A 119 -13.20 24.02 3.59
CA GLU A 119 -11.78 24.19 3.95
C GLU A 119 -11.36 23.68 5.35
N ASN A 120 -12.29 23.15 6.16
CA ASN A 120 -12.10 22.82 7.57
C ASN A 120 -12.33 21.35 7.97
N ASN A 121 -12.36 20.38 7.06
CA ASN A 121 -12.51 18.97 7.48
C ASN A 121 -11.21 18.19 7.39
N ASN A 122 -10.74 17.74 8.57
CA ASN A 122 -9.76 16.68 8.76
C ASN A 122 -10.09 15.52 7.83
N GLN A 123 -9.27 15.33 6.81
CA GLN A 123 -9.43 14.23 5.89
C GLN A 123 -9.07 12.93 6.60
N GLY A 124 -9.77 11.85 6.28
CA GLY A 124 -9.49 10.55 6.87
C GLY A 124 -8.03 10.15 6.66
N LEU A 125 -7.47 9.40 7.62
CA LEU A 125 -6.09 8.89 7.59
C LEU A 125 -5.72 8.22 6.25
N GLY A 126 -6.68 7.55 5.60
CA GLY A 126 -6.48 6.94 4.28
C GLY A 126 -6.18 7.93 3.15
N SER A 127 -6.81 9.10 3.13
CA SER A 127 -6.53 10.13 2.11
C SER A 127 -5.13 10.70 2.25
N HIS A 128 -4.69 10.93 3.50
CA HIS A 128 -3.32 11.37 3.79
C HIS A 128 -2.29 10.32 3.38
N ASN A 129 -2.57 9.03 3.65
CA ASN A 129 -1.71 7.94 3.20
C ASN A 129 -1.56 7.91 1.67
N LEU A 130 -2.67 8.04 0.93
CA LEU A 130 -2.61 8.11 -0.54
C LEU A 130 -1.80 9.30 -1.04
N LEU A 131 -1.96 10.47 -0.42
CA LEU A 131 -1.22 11.67 -0.78
C LEU A 131 0.28 11.49 -0.53
N TYR A 132 0.64 10.90 0.60
CA TYR A 132 2.01 10.59 0.96
C TYR A 132 2.65 9.61 -0.03
N ILE A 133 1.96 8.50 -0.35
CA ILE A 133 2.43 7.54 -1.35
C ILE A 133 2.58 8.22 -2.73
N ALA A 134 1.64 9.09 -3.13
CA ALA A 134 1.74 9.81 -4.39
C ALA A 134 2.96 10.73 -4.45
N ALA A 135 3.28 11.42 -3.34
CA ALA A 135 4.47 12.27 -3.24
C ALA A 135 5.77 11.43 -3.31
N GLU A 136 5.85 10.29 -2.63
CA GLU A 136 7.02 9.40 -2.70
C GLU A 136 7.21 8.80 -4.11
N LEU A 137 6.11 8.44 -4.78
CA LEU A 137 6.16 7.95 -6.16
C LEU A 137 6.68 9.00 -7.14
N LEU A 138 6.48 10.29 -6.86
CA LEU A 138 7.05 11.38 -7.65
C LEU A 138 8.58 11.35 -7.61
N LEU A 139 9.18 11.17 -6.43
CA LEU A 139 10.63 11.08 -6.26
C LEU A 139 11.19 9.87 -7.03
N LEU A 140 10.54 8.71 -6.93
CA LEU A 140 11.00 7.48 -7.59
C LEU A 140 10.91 7.55 -9.13
N LYS A 141 10.07 8.43 -9.68
CA LYS A 141 9.93 8.63 -11.13
C LYS A 141 11.09 9.40 -11.77
N LYS A 142 11.99 10.02 -11.00
CA LYS A 142 13.14 10.79 -11.53
C LYS A 142 13.91 10.03 -12.61
N SER A 143 13.95 10.57 -13.83
CA SER A 143 14.49 9.91 -15.03
C SER A 143 16.01 9.80 -14.99
N ASN A 144 16.69 10.78 -14.39
CA ASN A 144 18.16 10.88 -14.37
C ASN A 144 18.86 10.05 -13.28
N TYR A 145 18.14 9.23 -12.52
CA TYR A 145 18.74 8.37 -11.51
C TYR A 145 19.28 7.07 -12.14
N GLN A 146 20.61 6.91 -12.17
CA GLN A 146 21.29 5.75 -12.75
C GLN A 146 21.42 4.54 -11.79
N GLY A 147 20.89 4.63 -10.57
CA GLY A 147 20.95 3.57 -9.56
C GLY A 147 19.70 2.67 -9.50
N LEU A 148 19.70 1.75 -8.53
CA LEU A 148 18.52 0.92 -8.22
C LEU A 148 17.41 1.79 -7.64
N LYS A 149 16.26 1.83 -8.32
CA LYS A 149 15.04 2.44 -7.80
C LYS A 149 14.25 1.41 -7.00
N LEU A 150 14.32 1.51 -5.67
CA LEU A 150 13.64 0.61 -4.74
C LEU A 150 12.63 1.38 -3.87
N GLY A 151 11.37 0.97 -3.91
CA GLY A 151 10.33 1.43 -2.99
C GLY A 151 9.99 0.33 -1.98
N LEU A 152 10.08 0.66 -0.69
CA LEU A 152 9.67 -0.21 0.42
C LEU A 152 8.43 0.42 1.07
N ILE A 153 7.32 -0.32 1.15
CA ILE A 153 6.08 0.19 1.76
C ILE A 153 5.53 -0.88 2.69
N GLU A 154 5.33 -0.51 3.95
CA GLU A 154 4.71 -1.36 4.95
C GLU A 154 3.21 -1.07 5.04
N GLU A 155 2.39 -2.12 5.18
CA GLU A 155 0.94 -2.01 5.41
C GLU A 155 0.25 -1.00 4.48
N ILE A 156 0.47 -1.15 3.18
CA ILE A 156 0.01 -0.22 2.16
C ILE A 156 -1.53 -0.02 2.16
N GLU A 157 -2.27 -0.99 2.71
CA GLU A 157 -3.71 -0.94 2.91
C GLU A 157 -4.21 -0.10 4.09
N ALA A 158 -3.33 0.36 4.99
CA ALA A 158 -3.74 0.96 6.25
C ALA A 158 -4.69 2.15 6.03
N HIS A 159 -5.82 2.12 6.73
CA HIS A 159 -6.90 3.12 6.64
C HIS A 159 -7.52 3.31 5.24
N LEU A 160 -7.29 2.39 4.29
CA LEU A 160 -7.86 2.44 2.94
C LEU A 160 -9.08 1.50 2.82
N HIS A 161 -10.12 1.98 2.15
CA HIS A 161 -11.23 1.12 1.71
C HIS A 161 -10.72 0.04 0.74
N PRO A 162 -11.26 -1.20 0.75
CA PRO A 162 -10.78 -2.30 -0.10
C PRO A 162 -10.69 -1.98 -1.60
N GLN A 163 -11.66 -1.22 -2.14
CA GLN A 163 -11.62 -0.80 -3.55
C GLN A 163 -10.42 0.13 -3.84
N THR A 164 -10.07 1.00 -2.90
CA THR A 164 -8.92 1.89 -3.02
C THR A 164 -7.61 1.10 -2.97
N GLN A 165 -7.52 0.06 -2.14
CA GLN A 165 -6.38 -0.84 -2.08
C GLN A 165 -6.12 -1.50 -3.45
N ILE A 166 -7.16 -2.02 -4.08
CA ILE A 166 -7.09 -2.62 -5.43
C ILE A 166 -6.56 -1.61 -6.47
N ARG A 167 -7.11 -0.39 -6.49
CA ARG A 167 -6.68 0.65 -7.43
C ARG A 167 -5.22 1.07 -7.19
N LEU A 168 -4.81 1.14 -5.92
CA LEU A 168 -3.45 1.52 -5.53
C LEU A 168 -2.43 0.49 -6.00
N ILE A 169 -2.68 -0.80 -5.80
CA ILE A 169 -1.75 -1.85 -6.22
C ILE A 169 -1.67 -1.97 -7.74
N GLU A 170 -2.78 -1.79 -8.46
CA GLU A 170 -2.78 -1.73 -9.92
C GLU A 170 -1.94 -0.54 -10.43
N ALA A 171 -2.10 0.64 -9.82
CA ALA A 171 -1.31 1.82 -10.15
C ALA A 171 0.19 1.61 -9.87
N ILE A 172 0.55 1.03 -8.72
CA ILE A 172 1.95 0.73 -8.37
C ILE A 172 2.55 -0.29 -9.32
N GLN A 173 1.83 -1.35 -9.68
CA GLN A 173 2.30 -2.33 -10.66
C GLN A 173 2.58 -1.67 -12.01
N LYS A 174 1.68 -0.80 -12.48
CA LYS A 174 1.88 -0.03 -13.71
C LYS A 174 3.11 0.87 -13.64
N ILE A 175 3.24 1.65 -12.57
CA ILE A 175 4.39 2.56 -12.35
C ILE A 175 5.70 1.77 -12.27
N SER A 176 5.69 0.62 -11.61
CA SER A 176 6.83 -0.30 -11.51
C SER A 176 7.34 -0.75 -12.87
N GLU A 177 6.42 -1.09 -13.79
CA GLU A 177 6.74 -1.54 -15.14
C GLU A 177 7.22 -0.38 -16.02
N GLU A 178 6.53 0.75 -16.02
CA GLU A 178 6.86 1.93 -16.84
C GLU A 178 8.20 2.57 -16.48
N ASN A 179 8.48 2.70 -15.18
CA ASN A 179 9.63 3.46 -14.68
C ASN A 179 10.80 2.57 -14.22
N LYS A 180 10.69 1.26 -14.44
CA LYS A 180 11.66 0.24 -13.99
C LYS A 180 11.97 0.33 -12.49
N ILE A 181 10.94 0.59 -11.67
CA ILE A 181 11.07 0.66 -10.21
C ILE A 181 10.81 -0.73 -9.61
N GLN A 182 11.62 -1.15 -8.65
CA GLN A 182 11.33 -2.33 -7.84
C GLN A 182 10.55 -1.90 -6.60
N PHE A 183 9.43 -2.57 -6.34
CA PHE A 183 8.68 -2.37 -5.08
C PHE A 183 8.74 -3.63 -4.24
N ILE A 184 8.90 -3.47 -2.93
CA ILE A 184 8.66 -4.52 -1.94
C ILE A 184 7.62 -3.96 -0.98
N LEU A 185 6.46 -4.60 -0.97
CA LEU A 185 5.30 -4.16 -0.21
C LEU A 185 4.99 -5.21 0.85
N THR A 186 4.61 -4.82 2.06
CA THR A 186 4.02 -5.75 3.03
C THR A 186 2.53 -5.53 3.15
N THR A 187 1.78 -6.60 3.42
CA THR A 187 0.32 -6.53 3.57
C THR A 187 -0.25 -7.67 4.41
N HIS A 188 -1.34 -7.36 5.11
CA HIS A 188 -2.31 -8.26 5.69
C HIS A 188 -3.63 -8.29 4.88
N SER A 189 -3.74 -7.51 3.81
CA SER A 189 -4.96 -7.40 3.02
C SER A 189 -5.12 -8.56 2.03
N THR A 190 -6.19 -9.32 2.22
CA THR A 190 -6.67 -10.31 1.25
C THR A 190 -7.06 -9.68 -0.08
N SER A 191 -7.51 -8.41 -0.07
CA SER A 191 -7.90 -7.69 -1.27
C SER A 191 -6.68 -7.38 -2.14
N LEU A 192 -5.55 -7.00 -1.53
CA LEU A 192 -4.29 -6.77 -2.23
C LEU A 192 -3.70 -8.08 -2.76
N ALA A 193 -3.67 -9.12 -1.93
CA ALA A 193 -3.22 -10.45 -2.32
C ALA A 193 -3.95 -10.99 -3.56
N SER A 194 -5.25 -10.71 -3.69
CA SER A 194 -6.08 -11.16 -4.82
C SER A 194 -5.75 -10.53 -6.17
N LYS A 195 -4.95 -9.45 -6.20
CA LYS A 195 -4.64 -8.69 -7.43
C LYS A 195 -3.17 -8.75 -7.85
N VAL A 196 -2.33 -9.39 -7.06
CA VAL A 196 -0.91 -9.55 -7.36
C VAL A 196 -0.68 -10.90 -8.02
N LYS A 197 0.12 -10.90 -9.09
CA LYS A 197 0.56 -12.13 -9.78
C LYS A 197 1.27 -13.05 -8.79
N LEU A 198 1.03 -14.37 -8.83
CA LEU A 198 1.57 -15.32 -7.86
C LEU A 198 3.10 -15.36 -7.83
N LYS A 199 3.75 -15.13 -8.99
CA LYS A 199 5.21 -15.02 -9.08
C LYS A 199 5.80 -13.87 -8.26
N ASN A 200 5.00 -12.85 -7.96
CA ASN A 200 5.36 -11.68 -7.18
C ASN A 200 4.92 -11.80 -5.71
N LEU A 201 4.18 -12.84 -5.37
CA LEU A 201 3.65 -13.08 -4.03
C LEU A 201 4.66 -13.87 -3.19
N VAL A 202 4.92 -13.41 -1.98
CA VAL A 202 5.77 -14.09 -1.00
C VAL A 202 5.00 -14.20 0.30
N LEU A 203 4.80 -15.42 0.77
CA LEU A 203 4.18 -15.68 2.07
C LEU A 203 5.26 -15.66 3.16
N CYS A 204 5.02 -14.93 4.24
CA CYS A 204 5.83 -14.91 5.45
C CYS A 204 5.06 -15.65 6.56
N LYS A 205 5.61 -16.78 7.01
CA LYS A 205 5.03 -17.63 8.05
C LYS A 205 6.12 -18.25 8.92
N ASP A 206 5.95 -18.25 10.24
CA ASP A 206 6.92 -18.80 11.21
C ASP A 206 8.34 -18.24 11.02
N GLY A 207 8.46 -16.94 10.74
CA GLY A 207 9.73 -16.27 10.45
C GLY A 207 10.40 -16.67 9.11
N CYS A 208 9.74 -17.49 8.29
CA CYS A 208 10.25 -17.99 7.02
C CYS A 208 9.52 -17.37 5.82
N LEU A 209 10.26 -17.15 4.73
CA LEU A 209 9.74 -16.64 3.47
C LEU A 209 9.55 -17.77 2.45
N TYR A 210 8.35 -17.81 1.87
CA TYR A 210 7.88 -18.77 0.88
C TYR A 210 7.40 -18.03 -0.37
N PRO A 211 8.24 -17.87 -1.40
CA PRO A 211 7.79 -17.32 -2.68
C PRO A 211 6.80 -18.26 -3.35
N MET A 212 5.72 -17.72 -3.93
CA MET A 212 4.60 -18.48 -4.51
C MET A 212 4.72 -18.66 -6.03
N GLY A 213 5.90 -18.42 -6.60
CA GLY A 213 6.17 -18.58 -8.03
C GLY A 213 6.37 -20.03 -8.50
N LYS A 214 6.39 -20.20 -9.82
CA LYS A 214 6.62 -21.48 -10.54
C LYS A 214 7.83 -22.28 -10.10
N GLU A 215 8.92 -21.58 -9.83
CA GLU A 215 10.21 -22.15 -9.39
C GLU A 215 10.16 -22.74 -7.97
N HIS A 216 9.09 -22.46 -7.21
CA HIS A 216 9.07 -22.67 -5.77
C HIS A 216 7.92 -23.55 -5.28
N THR A 217 6.88 -23.74 -6.11
CA THR A 217 5.69 -24.51 -5.72
C THR A 217 5.39 -25.61 -6.73
N LYS A 218 4.77 -26.72 -6.29
CA LYS A 218 4.44 -27.88 -7.14
C LYS A 218 3.16 -27.67 -7.96
N LEU A 219 2.69 -26.43 -8.08
CA LEU A 219 1.54 -26.09 -8.91
C LEU A 219 1.91 -26.24 -10.39
N ARG A 220 1.00 -26.80 -11.20
CA ARG A 220 1.24 -26.95 -12.64
C ARG A 220 1.26 -25.59 -13.32
N GLU A 221 2.10 -25.43 -14.33
CA GLU A 221 2.29 -24.14 -15.00
C GLU A 221 1.00 -23.48 -15.49
N GLY A 222 0.04 -24.26 -16.01
CA GLY A 222 -1.26 -23.76 -16.48
C GLY A 222 -2.23 -23.36 -15.36
N ASP A 223 -1.98 -23.82 -14.12
CA ASP A 223 -2.86 -23.55 -12.99
C ASP A 223 -2.55 -22.22 -12.29
N TYR A 224 -1.39 -21.60 -12.53
CA TYR A 224 -1.10 -20.25 -12.03
C TYR A 224 -2.08 -19.22 -12.59
N LEU A 225 -2.31 -19.24 -13.91
CA LEU A 225 -3.26 -18.31 -14.54
C LEU A 225 -4.69 -18.57 -14.08
N PHE A 226 -5.02 -19.82 -13.74
CA PHE A 226 -6.31 -20.15 -13.14
C PHE A 226 -6.44 -19.50 -11.76
N LEU A 227 -5.47 -19.72 -10.87
CA LEU A 227 -5.49 -19.10 -9.54
C LEU A 227 -5.51 -17.57 -9.64
N GLU A 228 -4.67 -16.95 -10.47
CA GLU A 228 -4.65 -15.50 -10.66
C GLU A 228 -5.99 -14.93 -11.17
N ARG A 229 -6.82 -15.75 -11.84
CA ARG A 229 -8.15 -15.35 -12.31
C ARG A 229 -9.25 -15.57 -11.26
N PHE A 230 -9.13 -16.62 -10.45
CA PHE A 230 -10.18 -17.06 -9.52
C PHE A 230 -9.89 -16.77 -8.05
N LEU A 231 -8.67 -16.33 -7.70
CA LEU A 231 -8.36 -15.79 -6.38
C LEU A 231 -9.02 -14.41 -6.23
N ASP A 232 -10.22 -14.40 -5.69
CA ASP A 232 -10.87 -13.21 -5.17
C ASP A 232 -10.42 -12.95 -3.72
N SER A 233 -10.92 -11.87 -3.10
CA SER A 233 -10.56 -11.52 -1.72
C SER A 233 -11.00 -12.57 -0.70
N THR A 234 -12.07 -13.34 -0.95
CA THR A 234 -12.52 -14.39 -0.02
C THR A 234 -11.63 -15.62 -0.10
N LYS A 235 -11.26 -16.06 -1.31
CA LYS A 235 -10.35 -17.20 -1.50
C LYS A 235 -8.93 -16.86 -1.10
N SER A 236 -8.47 -15.63 -1.34
CA SER A 236 -7.13 -15.17 -0.95
C SER A 236 -6.88 -15.25 0.56
N ASN A 237 -7.94 -15.38 1.38
CA ASN A 237 -7.81 -15.69 2.80
C ASN A 237 -7.02 -16.99 3.07
N LEU A 238 -6.91 -17.90 2.09
CA LEU A 238 -6.05 -19.08 2.18
C LEU A 238 -4.58 -18.76 2.50
N PHE A 239 -4.08 -17.59 2.08
CA PHE A 239 -2.69 -17.19 2.34
C PHE A 239 -2.46 -16.67 3.76
N PHE A 240 -3.53 -16.33 4.50
CA PHE A 240 -3.46 -15.73 5.82
C PHE A 240 -3.87 -16.69 6.94
N ALA A 241 -4.30 -17.91 6.58
CA ALA A 241 -4.83 -18.87 7.53
C ALA A 241 -3.73 -19.73 8.17
N ASN A 242 -3.97 -20.17 9.41
CA ASN A 242 -3.15 -21.17 10.10
C ASN A 242 -3.41 -22.59 9.56
N GLY A 243 -4.62 -22.82 9.06
CA GLY A 243 -5.01 -24.02 8.32
C GLY A 243 -6.11 -23.70 7.32
N VAL A 244 -6.25 -24.53 6.28
CA VAL A 244 -7.21 -24.32 5.19
C VAL A 244 -8.08 -25.56 5.02
N ILE A 245 -9.40 -25.36 4.98
CA ILE A 245 -10.35 -26.40 4.58
C ILE A 245 -10.94 -25.97 3.24
N LEU A 246 -10.61 -26.71 2.18
CA LEU A 246 -11.18 -26.51 0.85
C LEU A 246 -12.50 -27.27 0.77
N VAL A 247 -13.57 -26.58 0.37
CA VAL A 247 -14.92 -27.15 0.26
C VAL A 247 -15.52 -26.93 -1.12
N GLU A 248 -16.38 -27.84 -1.55
CA GLU A 248 -16.98 -27.80 -2.88
C GLU A 248 -18.01 -26.67 -3.04
N GLY A 249 -18.87 -26.46 -2.03
CA GLY A 249 -19.99 -25.55 -2.12
C GLY A 249 -20.37 -24.86 -0.81
N ASP A 250 -21.51 -24.18 -0.86
CA ASP A 250 -22.00 -23.35 0.26
C ASP A 250 -22.53 -24.20 1.42
N ALA A 251 -22.96 -25.44 1.15
CA ALA A 251 -23.46 -26.35 2.18
C ALA A 251 -22.39 -26.62 3.25
N GLU A 252 -21.20 -27.05 2.83
CA GLU A 252 -20.08 -27.30 3.74
C GLU A 252 -19.61 -25.99 4.39
N ASN A 253 -19.57 -24.90 3.62
CA ASN A 253 -19.14 -23.59 4.11
C ASN A 253 -20.00 -23.10 5.29
N ILE A 254 -21.31 -23.42 5.28
CA ILE A 254 -22.25 -23.06 6.36
C ILE A 254 -22.25 -24.11 7.48
N LEU A 255 -22.17 -25.41 7.15
CA LEU A 255 -22.33 -26.50 8.11
C LEU A 255 -21.06 -26.77 8.93
N LEU A 256 -19.87 -26.73 8.32
CA LEU A 256 -18.61 -27.05 9.00
C LEU A 256 -18.32 -26.17 10.22
N PRO A 257 -18.51 -24.83 10.18
CA PRO A 257 -18.37 -24.00 11.39
C PRO A 257 -19.28 -24.46 12.53
N SER A 258 -20.50 -24.89 12.20
CA SER A 258 -21.50 -25.34 13.17
C SER A 258 -21.12 -26.68 13.80
N PHE A 259 -20.64 -27.64 13.00
CA PHE A 259 -20.14 -28.92 13.51
C PHE A 259 -18.89 -28.74 14.37
N ALA A 260 -17.96 -27.90 13.93
CA ALA A 260 -16.73 -27.62 14.64
C ALA A 260 -16.99 -27.00 16.03
N LYS A 261 -17.93 -26.05 16.12
CA LYS A 261 -18.40 -25.48 17.40
C LYS A 261 -19.03 -26.53 18.32
N LYS A 262 -19.85 -27.45 17.78
CA LYS A 262 -20.46 -28.54 18.57
C LYS A 262 -19.44 -29.54 19.09
N LEU A 263 -18.31 -29.71 18.39
CA LEU A 263 -17.19 -30.55 18.82
C LEU A 263 -16.18 -29.81 19.71
N SER A 264 -16.51 -28.60 20.19
CA SER A 264 -15.62 -27.73 20.97
C SER A 264 -14.29 -27.42 20.28
N ARG A 265 -14.31 -27.31 18.95
CA ARG A 265 -13.17 -26.98 18.09
C ARG A 265 -13.53 -25.85 17.13
N ASP A 266 -13.76 -24.65 17.64
CA ASP A 266 -14.12 -23.51 16.79
C ASP A 266 -12.98 -23.20 15.80
N LEU A 267 -13.27 -23.33 14.49
CA LEU A 267 -12.30 -23.13 13.42
C LEU A 267 -11.70 -21.72 13.44
N SER A 268 -12.52 -20.71 13.75
CA SER A 268 -12.07 -19.32 13.79
C SER A 268 -11.05 -19.07 14.90
N GLN A 269 -11.23 -19.68 16.08
CA GLN A 269 -10.29 -19.60 17.21
C GLN A 269 -8.93 -20.23 16.89
N HIS A 270 -8.91 -21.22 15.99
CA HIS A 270 -7.69 -21.89 15.56
C HIS A 270 -7.08 -21.26 14.29
N GLY A 271 -7.65 -20.15 13.79
CA GLY A 271 -7.21 -19.50 12.55
C GLY A 271 -7.40 -20.37 11.30
N VAL A 272 -8.38 -21.27 11.30
CA VAL A 272 -8.68 -22.13 10.16
C VAL A 272 -9.67 -21.43 9.23
N SER A 273 -9.28 -21.25 7.97
CA SER A 273 -10.11 -20.66 6.92
C SER A 273 -10.82 -21.74 6.13
N ILE A 274 -12.14 -21.61 5.96
CA ILE A 274 -12.90 -22.42 5.01
C ILE A 274 -12.96 -21.67 3.68
N VAL A 275 -12.55 -22.34 2.61
CA VAL A 275 -12.48 -21.75 1.27
C VAL A 275 -13.35 -22.56 0.34
N ASN A 276 -14.49 -21.97 -0.03
CA ASN A 276 -15.36 -22.51 -1.07
C ASN A 276 -14.71 -22.33 -2.45
N VAL A 277 -14.34 -23.43 -3.08
CA VAL A 277 -13.74 -23.45 -4.43
C VAL A 277 -14.78 -23.54 -5.55
N GLY A 278 -16.06 -23.75 -5.22
CA GLY A 278 -17.20 -23.78 -6.14
C GLY A 278 -17.09 -24.81 -7.26
N SER A 279 -16.21 -25.81 -7.09
CA SER A 279 -15.83 -26.77 -8.12
C SER A 279 -15.01 -27.91 -7.52
N THR A 280 -14.79 -28.96 -8.30
CA THR A 280 -13.90 -30.07 -7.92
C THR A 280 -12.41 -29.78 -8.13
N ALA A 281 -12.04 -28.51 -8.38
CA ALA A 281 -10.69 -28.08 -8.73
C ALA A 281 -9.75 -27.92 -7.53
N PHE A 282 -9.92 -28.70 -6.47
CA PHE A 282 -9.22 -28.56 -5.19
C PHE A 282 -7.70 -28.62 -5.33
N LEU A 283 -7.19 -29.52 -6.17
CA LEU A 283 -5.74 -29.69 -6.39
C LEU A 283 -5.07 -28.41 -6.88
N ARG A 284 -5.81 -27.55 -7.60
CA ARG A 284 -5.29 -26.28 -8.10
C ARG A 284 -5.04 -25.30 -6.94
N TYR A 285 -5.88 -25.35 -5.91
CA TYR A 285 -5.74 -24.52 -4.71
C TYR A 285 -4.81 -25.11 -3.65
N SER A 286 -4.71 -26.44 -3.54
CA SER A 286 -3.81 -27.08 -2.56
C SER A 286 -2.35 -27.10 -3.03
N ASN A 287 -2.10 -27.30 -4.33
CA ASN A 287 -0.75 -27.50 -4.85
C ASN A 287 0.12 -26.23 -4.79
N ILE A 288 -0.46 -25.04 -4.62
CA ILE A 288 0.30 -23.79 -4.40
C ILE A 288 1.11 -23.83 -3.10
N PHE A 289 0.65 -24.58 -2.10
CA PHE A 289 1.32 -24.72 -0.80
C PHE A 289 2.38 -25.82 -0.77
N LEU A 290 2.33 -26.74 -1.75
CA LEU A 290 3.34 -27.79 -1.88
C LEU A 290 4.62 -27.20 -2.45
N ARG A 291 5.73 -27.42 -1.74
CA ARG A 291 7.05 -26.83 -2.04
C ARG A 291 7.85 -27.71 -3.01
N GLN A 292 8.60 -27.06 -3.91
CA GLN A 292 9.61 -27.72 -4.76
C GLN A 292 10.99 -27.76 -4.08
N ASP A 293 11.26 -26.81 -3.19
CA ASP A 293 12.46 -26.74 -2.37
C ASP A 293 12.35 -27.60 -1.10
N ASP A 294 13.46 -27.77 -0.38
CA ASP A 294 13.53 -28.49 0.90
C ASP A 294 12.87 -27.73 2.06
N LYS A 295 12.24 -26.58 1.78
CA LYS A 295 11.49 -25.83 2.79
C LYS A 295 10.14 -26.49 3.00
N GLU A 296 9.81 -26.80 4.25
CA GLU A 296 8.47 -27.23 4.61
C GLU A 296 7.60 -26.02 4.95
N LEU A 297 6.51 -25.83 4.21
CA LEU A 297 5.48 -24.87 4.60
C LEU A 297 4.54 -25.54 5.59
N ASN A 298 4.63 -25.15 6.87
CA ASN A 298 3.77 -25.66 7.93
C ASN A 298 2.34 -25.13 7.80
N LEU A 299 1.57 -25.69 6.86
CA LEU A 299 0.17 -25.34 6.64
C LEU A 299 -0.67 -26.61 6.45
N ASN A 300 -1.59 -26.84 7.37
CA ASN A 300 -2.52 -27.95 7.27
C ASN A 300 -3.62 -27.62 6.25
N VAL A 301 -3.72 -28.43 5.20
CA VAL A 301 -4.75 -28.31 4.16
C VAL A 301 -5.63 -29.56 4.15
N SER A 302 -6.93 -29.39 4.35
CA SER A 302 -7.93 -30.46 4.28
C SER A 302 -8.86 -30.22 3.08
N LEU A 303 -9.30 -31.30 2.45
CA LEU A 303 -10.28 -31.27 1.36
C LEU A 303 -11.55 -31.99 1.81
N ILE A 304 -12.71 -31.34 1.66
CA ILE A 304 -14.02 -31.92 1.95
C ILE A 304 -14.88 -31.76 0.70
N THR A 305 -15.34 -32.89 0.18
CA THR A 305 -16.11 -32.97 -1.07
C THR A 305 -17.35 -33.82 -0.84
N ASP A 306 -18.40 -33.58 -1.61
CA ASP A 306 -19.52 -34.50 -1.62
C ASP A 306 -19.06 -35.84 -2.21
N VAL A 307 -19.62 -36.93 -1.70
CA VAL A 307 -19.51 -38.23 -2.34
C VAL A 307 -20.65 -38.26 -3.36
N ASP A 308 -20.42 -37.72 -4.55
CA ASP A 308 -21.34 -37.74 -5.69
C ASP A 308 -21.69 -39.18 -6.12
N VAL A 309 -22.50 -39.88 -5.33
CA VAL A 309 -23.00 -41.22 -5.64
C VAL A 309 -24.03 -41.08 -6.74
N LYS A 310 -23.61 -41.36 -7.99
CA LYS A 310 -24.54 -41.39 -9.12
C LYS A 310 -25.63 -42.43 -8.87
N SER A 311 -26.89 -42.00 -8.82
CA SER A 311 -28.03 -42.91 -8.72
C SER A 311 -28.04 -43.86 -9.93
N SER A 312 -28.24 -45.15 -9.66
CA SER A 312 -28.24 -46.23 -10.67
C SER A 312 -29.25 -45.99 -11.79
N GLU A 313 -30.34 -45.27 -11.51
CA GLU A 313 -31.41 -44.94 -12.47
C GLU A 313 -30.96 -44.02 -13.61
N HIS A 314 -30.05 -43.07 -13.36
CA HIS A 314 -29.54 -42.18 -14.40
C HIS A 314 -28.65 -42.88 -15.44
N THR A 315 -28.06 -44.02 -15.08
CA THR A 315 -27.22 -44.82 -15.99
C THR A 315 -28.08 -45.61 -16.99
N GLN A 316 -29.27 -46.05 -16.57
CA GLN A 316 -30.25 -46.72 -17.43
C GLN A 316 -30.90 -45.75 -18.41
N HIS A 317 -31.37 -44.59 -17.95
CA HIS A 317 -32.01 -43.59 -18.82
C HIS A 317 -31.05 -42.97 -19.86
N ARG A 318 -29.75 -42.84 -19.56
CA ARG A 318 -28.75 -42.43 -20.56
C ARG A 318 -28.46 -43.52 -21.59
N LYS A 319 -28.41 -44.81 -21.20
CA LYS A 319 -28.27 -45.93 -22.15
C LYS A 319 -29.49 -46.06 -23.05
N GLU A 320 -30.71 -45.92 -22.51
CA GLU A 320 -31.95 -45.96 -23.29
C GLU A 320 -32.06 -44.81 -24.30
N LYS A 321 -31.76 -43.57 -23.90
CA LYS A 321 -31.70 -42.43 -24.83
C LYS A 321 -30.63 -42.58 -25.91
N MET A 322 -29.49 -43.18 -25.59
CA MET A 322 -28.39 -43.39 -26.55
C MET A 322 -28.67 -44.54 -27.53
N ILE A 323 -29.45 -45.55 -27.12
CA ILE A 323 -29.95 -46.63 -27.98
C ILE A 323 -31.08 -46.12 -28.89
N MET A 324 -32.05 -45.37 -28.35
CA MET A 324 -33.14 -44.79 -29.13
C MET A 324 -32.67 -43.72 -30.14
N GLY A 325 -31.65 -42.93 -29.80
CA GLY A 325 -31.02 -41.98 -30.73
C GLY A 325 -30.24 -42.62 -31.87
N LYS A 326 -29.88 -43.91 -31.77
CA LYS A 326 -29.24 -44.67 -32.87
C LYS A 326 -30.23 -45.42 -33.75
N ILE A 327 -31.42 -45.77 -33.25
CA ILE A 327 -32.46 -46.51 -34.00
C ILE A 327 -33.23 -45.57 -34.96
N LEU A 328 -33.33 -44.28 -34.66
CA LEU A 328 -34.05 -43.28 -35.49
C LEU A 328 -33.21 -42.67 -36.63
N LYS A 329 -32.04 -43.24 -36.94
CA LYS A 329 -31.20 -42.82 -38.09
C LYS A 329 -30.94 -44.02 -39.01
N TYR A 330 -31.97 -44.48 -39.71
CA TYR A 330 -31.85 -45.18 -40.99
C TYR A 330 -33.06 -44.85 -41.86
#